data_AF-A0A0S1XZT3-F1
#
_entry.id   AF-A0A0S1XZT3-F1
#
_cell.length_a   1.000
_cell.length_b   1.000
_cell.length_c   1.000
_cell.angle_alpha   90.00
_cell.angle_beta   90.00
_cell.angle_gamma   90.00
#
_symmetry.space_group_name_H-M   'P 1'
#
loop_
_entity.id
_entity.type
_entity.pdbx_description
1 polymer ?
#
loop_
_entity_poly.entity_id
_entity_poly.type
_entity_poly.pdbx_seq_one_letter_code
_entity_poly.pdbx_strand_id
1 'polypeptide(L)'
;MPFRTPLTSADLAKIRARYEASADRAPCAYQDKVVWEDVLALLHEIKRLRALALTAHQLRDSLKKPNSCLDSVWEDFRNALCAEPCVIELGELKSDLLGPSKRRASPKRA
;
A
#
# COMPACT_ATOMS: atom_id res chain seq x y z
N MET A 1 16.32 3.94 4.71
CA MET A 1 15.98 5.37 4.53
C MET A 1 14.71 5.67 5.30
N PRO A 2 14.66 6.77 6.07
CA PRO A 2 13.45 7.17 6.78
C PRO A 2 12.29 7.45 5.82
N PHE A 3 11.05 7.26 6.28
CA PHE A 3 9.89 7.75 5.54
C PHE A 3 9.90 9.28 5.48
N ARG A 4 9.34 9.84 4.41
CA ARG A 4 9.07 11.28 4.34
C ARG A 4 7.99 11.63 5.38
N THR A 5 7.93 12.91 5.73
CA THR A 5 6.84 13.45 6.56
C THR A 5 5.50 13.08 5.95
N PRO A 6 4.53 12.55 6.72
CA PRO A 6 3.20 12.23 6.22
C PRO A 6 2.52 13.44 5.61
N LEU A 7 1.78 13.24 4.52
CA LEU A 7 0.94 14.30 3.96
C LEU A 7 -0.22 14.61 4.91
N THR A 8 -0.45 15.90 5.15
CA THR A 8 -1.61 16.34 5.93
C THR A 8 -2.87 16.39 5.06
N SER A 9 -4.04 16.49 5.69
CA SER A 9 -5.29 16.73 4.96
C SER A 9 -5.23 18.03 4.14
N ALA A 10 -4.54 19.06 4.64
CA ALA A 10 -4.34 20.31 3.93
C ALA A 10 -3.47 20.13 2.67
N ASP A 11 -2.44 19.29 2.73
CA ASP A 11 -1.60 18.99 1.57
C ASP A 11 -2.37 18.23 0.50
N LEU A 12 -3.16 17.23 0.91
CA LEU A 12 -4.04 16.48 0.00
C LEU A 12 -5.10 17.38 -0.64
N ALA A 13 -5.69 18.31 0.12
CA ALA A 13 -6.64 19.28 -0.41
C ALA A 13 -5.98 20.21 -1.44
N LYS A 14 -4.75 20.67 -1.19
CA LYS A 14 -3.98 21.48 -2.16
C LYS A 14 -3.67 20.71 -3.43
N ILE A 15 -3.25 19.44 -3.31
CA ILE A 15 -3.00 18.57 -4.46
C ILE A 15 -4.30 18.43 -5.25
N ARG A 16 -5.40 18.01 -4.61
CA ARG A 16 -6.70 17.85 -5.25
C ARG A 16 -7.16 19.12 -5.98
N ALA A 17 -7.11 20.28 -5.33
CA ALA A 17 -7.54 21.55 -5.92
C ALA A 17 -6.79 21.90 -7.22
N ARG A 18 -5.53 21.45 -7.37
CA ARG A 18 -4.80 21.63 -8.63
C ARG A 18 -5.40 20.83 -9.79
N TYR A 19 -6.02 19.68 -9.53
CA TYR A 19 -6.57 18.79 -10.57
C TYR A 19 -8.09 18.89 -10.74
N GLU A 20 -8.78 19.71 -9.95
CA GLU A 20 -10.21 19.94 -10.14
C GLU A 20 -10.47 20.63 -11.48
N ALA A 21 -11.47 20.13 -12.21
CA ALA A 21 -11.83 20.69 -13.51
C ALA A 21 -12.35 22.12 -13.34
N SER A 22 -11.73 23.05 -14.06
CA SER A 22 -12.18 24.44 -14.14
C SER A 22 -12.34 24.86 -15.59
N ALA A 23 -13.11 25.92 -15.84
CA ALA A 23 -13.30 26.48 -17.17
C ALA A 23 -11.96 26.86 -17.85
N ASP A 24 -10.95 27.19 -17.04
CA ASP A 24 -9.63 27.67 -17.49
C ASP A 24 -8.56 26.57 -17.59
N ARG A 25 -8.87 25.31 -17.22
CA ARG A 25 -7.86 24.24 -17.18
C ARG A 25 -8.32 22.95 -17.85
N ALA A 26 -7.62 22.59 -18.94
CA ALA A 26 -7.82 21.32 -19.62
C ALA A 26 -7.35 20.14 -18.74
N PRO A 27 -8.09 19.01 -18.68
CA PRO A 27 -7.76 17.85 -17.84
C PRO A 27 -6.41 17.17 -18.16
N CYS A 28 -5.79 17.48 -19.30
CA CYS A 28 -4.72 16.69 -19.91
C CYS A 28 -3.31 17.27 -19.81
N ALA A 29 -3.08 18.33 -19.04
CA ALA A 29 -1.74 18.92 -18.83
C ALA A 29 -0.89 18.09 -17.84
N TYR A 30 -0.65 16.80 -18.14
CA TYR A 30 0.04 15.84 -17.26
C TYR A 30 1.57 15.93 -17.27
N GLN A 31 2.15 16.84 -18.06
CA GLN A 31 3.60 16.87 -18.31
C GLN A 31 4.36 17.95 -17.52
N ASP A 32 3.68 18.68 -16.63
CA ASP A 32 4.33 19.71 -15.82
C ASP A 32 5.12 19.10 -14.64
N LYS A 33 6.22 19.76 -14.26
CA LYS A 33 7.07 19.41 -13.13
C LYS A 33 6.25 19.26 -11.84
N VAL A 34 5.28 20.16 -11.62
CA VAL A 34 4.40 20.14 -10.46
C VAL A 34 3.57 18.84 -10.40
N VAL A 35 3.13 18.33 -11.56
CA VAL A 35 2.38 17.08 -11.62
C VAL A 35 3.24 15.90 -11.17
N TRP A 36 4.48 15.85 -11.63
CA TRP A 36 5.41 14.82 -11.21
C TRP A 36 5.76 14.90 -9.71
N GLU A 37 5.93 16.10 -9.17
CA GLU A 37 6.16 16.30 -7.74
C GLU A 37 4.98 15.80 -6.90
N ASP A 38 3.75 16.07 -7.32
CA ASP A 38 2.53 15.59 -6.67
C ASP A 38 2.40 14.07 -6.74
N VAL A 39 2.63 13.48 -7.91
CA VAL A 39 2.60 12.02 -8.09
C VAL A 39 3.62 11.35 -7.18
N LEU A 40 4.85 11.86 -7.13
CA LEU A 40 5.88 11.33 -6.24
C LEU A 40 5.51 11.48 -4.77
N ALA A 41 4.94 12.62 -4.37
CA ALA A 41 4.48 12.83 -3.00
C ALA A 41 3.40 11.81 -2.60
N LEU A 42 2.40 11.59 -3.46
CA LEU A 42 1.34 10.60 -3.25
C LEU A 42 1.89 9.17 -3.21
N LEU A 43 2.80 8.80 -4.10
CA LEU A 43 3.43 7.47 -4.09
C LEU A 43 4.23 7.23 -2.80
N HIS A 44 4.91 8.25 -2.27
CA HIS A 44 5.58 8.15 -0.99
C HIS A 44 4.60 7.95 0.16
N GLU A 45 3.45 8.62 0.15
CA GLU A 45 2.40 8.44 1.15
C GLU A 45 1.77 7.04 1.07
N ILE A 46 1.47 6.55 -0.14
CA ILE A 46 0.99 5.17 -0.36
C ILE A 46 2.00 4.16 0.18
N LYS A 47 3.31 4.34 -0.11
CA LYS A 47 4.36 3.48 0.42
C LYS A 47 4.39 3.47 1.95
N ARG A 48 4.23 4.64 2.59
CA ARG A 48 4.16 4.78 4.05
C ARG A 48 2.96 4.06 4.63
N LEU A 49 1.77 4.23 4.03
CA LEU A 49 0.53 3.57 4.46
C LEU A 49 0.62 2.05 4.30
N ARG A 50 1.14 1.56 3.17
CA ARG A 50 1.40 0.12 2.96
C ARG A 50 2.33 -0.46 4.03
N ALA A 51 3.39 0.27 4.39
CA ALA A 51 4.30 -0.17 5.46
C ALA A 51 3.62 -0.23 6.84
N LEU A 52 2.72 0.72 7.13
CA LEU A 52 1.92 0.70 8.36
C LEU A 52 0.98 -0.50 8.39
N ALA A 53 0.26 -0.78 7.29
CA ALA A 53 -0.61 -1.95 7.17
C ALA A 53 0.18 -3.26 7.33
N LEU A 54 1.34 -3.39 6.69
CA LEU A 54 2.21 -4.56 6.88
C LEU A 54 2.68 -4.73 8.32
N THR A 55 3.00 -3.63 9.00
CA THR A 55 3.40 -3.67 10.42
C THR A 55 2.23 -4.13 11.29
N ALA A 56 1.03 -3.58 11.06
CA ALA A 56 -0.18 -4.02 11.74
C ALA A 56 -0.46 -5.51 11.48
N HIS A 57 -0.25 -5.98 10.25
CA HIS A 57 -0.44 -7.38 9.89
C HIS A 57 0.52 -8.30 10.63
N GLN A 58 1.78 -7.90 10.80
CA GLN A 58 2.77 -8.65 11.56
C GLN A 58 2.45 -8.70 13.06
N LEU A 59 1.90 -7.62 13.60
CA LEU A 59 1.58 -7.51 15.03
C LEU A 59 0.22 -8.10 15.41
N ARG A 60 -0.70 -8.29 14.46
CA ARG A 60 -2.10 -8.64 14.76
C ARG A 60 -2.25 -9.89 15.64
N ASP A 61 -1.41 -10.90 15.45
CA ASP A 61 -1.53 -12.18 16.18
C ASP A 61 -0.94 -12.09 17.60
N SER A 62 -0.15 -11.04 17.87
CA SER A 62 0.35 -10.71 19.22
C SER A 62 -0.66 -9.91 20.06
N LEU A 63 -1.65 -9.29 19.40
CA LEU A 63 -2.69 -8.50 20.04
C LEU A 63 -3.82 -9.42 20.50
N LYS A 64 -4.23 -9.30 21.76
CA LYS A 64 -5.36 -10.06 22.30
C LYS A 64 -6.67 -9.51 21.75
N LYS A 65 -7.59 -10.40 21.40
CA LYS A 65 -8.97 -10.02 21.05
C LYS A 65 -9.61 -9.26 22.23
N PRO A 66 -10.32 -8.15 21.98
CA PRO A 66 -10.90 -7.31 23.04
C PRO A 66 -11.93 -7.99 23.94
N ASN A 67 -12.60 -9.07 23.48
CA ASN A 67 -13.67 -9.78 24.19
C ASN A 67 -14.74 -8.82 24.74
N SER A 68 -15.15 -7.86 23.91
CA SER A 68 -16.06 -6.78 24.30
C SER A 68 -16.99 -6.41 23.15
N CYS A 69 -17.74 -5.32 23.29
CA CYS A 69 -18.55 -4.77 22.20
C CYS A 69 -17.73 -4.40 20.94
N LEU A 70 -16.40 -4.39 21.03
CA LEU A 70 -15.49 -4.14 19.91
C LEU A 70 -15.12 -5.40 19.11
N ASP A 71 -15.67 -6.57 19.46
CA ASP A 71 -15.33 -7.83 18.79
C ASP A 71 -15.65 -7.81 17.30
N SER A 72 -16.78 -7.21 16.89
CA SER A 72 -17.10 -7.06 15.46
C SER A 72 -16.07 -6.19 14.74
N VAL A 73 -15.70 -5.05 15.34
CA VAL A 73 -14.70 -4.13 14.80
C VAL A 73 -13.32 -4.80 14.70
N TRP A 74 -12.98 -5.67 15.66
CA TRP A 74 -11.75 -6.44 15.63
C TRP A 74 -11.71 -7.43 14.45
N GLU A 75 -12.79 -8.18 14.22
CA GLU A 75 -12.88 -9.08 13.07
C GLU A 75 -12.87 -8.31 11.74
N ASP A 76 -13.59 -7.19 11.66
CA ASP A 76 -13.59 -6.31 10.48
C ASP A 76 -12.19 -5.79 10.18
N PHE A 77 -11.46 -5.35 11.20
CA PHE A 77 -10.06 -4.93 11.07
C PHE A 77 -9.17 -6.06 10.54
N ARG A 78 -9.29 -7.29 11.09
CA ARG A 78 -8.52 -8.44 10.62
C ARG A 78 -8.82 -8.78 9.16
N ASN A 79 -10.10 -8.76 8.80
CA ASN A 79 -10.55 -9.08 7.45
C ASN A 79 -10.07 -8.03 6.45
N ALA A 80 -10.24 -6.75 6.75
CA ALA A 80 -9.73 -5.65 5.93
C ALA A 80 -8.21 -5.75 5.74
N LEU A 81 -7.48 -6.03 6.83
CA LEU A 81 -6.03 -6.15 6.79
C LEU A 81 -5.54 -7.36 5.96
N CYS A 82 -6.28 -8.46 5.94
CA CYS A 82 -5.99 -9.60 5.06
C CYS A 82 -6.28 -9.30 3.58
N ALA A 83 -7.23 -8.41 3.30
CA ALA A 83 -7.62 -8.01 1.95
C ALA A 83 -6.70 -6.92 1.35
N GLU A 84 -5.85 -6.30 2.16
CA GLU A 84 -4.90 -5.28 1.68
C GLU A 84 -3.93 -5.86 0.62
N PRO A 85 -3.77 -5.19 -0.54
CA PRO A 85 -2.93 -5.71 -1.63
C PRO A 85 -1.49 -6.00 -1.20
N CYS A 86 -0.91 -5.13 -0.37
CA CYS A 86 0.47 -5.31 0.11
C CYS A 86 0.65 -6.56 0.99
N VAL A 87 -0.41 -7.01 1.66
CA VAL A 87 -0.41 -8.23 2.48
C VAL A 87 -0.50 -9.47 1.61
N ILE A 88 -1.36 -9.44 0.59
CA ILE A 88 -1.49 -10.52 -0.40
C ILE A 88 -0.17 -10.70 -1.15
N GLU A 89 0.39 -9.61 -1.67
CA GLU A 89 1.70 -9.55 -2.34
C GLU A 89 2.81 -10.16 -1.46
N LEU A 90 2.80 -9.89 -0.15
CA LEU A 90 3.76 -10.48 0.80
C LEU A 90 3.57 -12.00 0.95
N GLY A 91 2.32 -12.48 0.96
CA GLY A 91 2.01 -13.90 1.03
C GLY A 91 2.50 -14.67 -0.21
N GLU A 92 2.26 -14.11 -1.40
CA GLU A 92 2.75 -14.62 -2.68
C GLU A 92 4.28 -14.67 -2.71
N LEU A 93 4.94 -13.57 -2.32
CA LEU A 93 6.40 -13.50 -2.26
C LEU A 93 6.97 -14.54 -1.30
N LYS A 94 6.36 -14.75 -0.13
CA LYS A 94 6.77 -15.79 0.82
C LYS A 94 6.60 -17.19 0.22
N SER A 95 5.48 -17.44 -0.47
CA SER A 95 5.22 -18.71 -1.15
C SER A 95 6.26 -18.98 -2.23
N ASP A 96 6.63 -17.98 -3.02
CA ASP A 96 7.65 -18.11 -4.06
C ASP A 96 9.05 -18.36 -3.50
N LEU A 97 9.41 -17.68 -2.40
CA LEU A 97 10.72 -17.81 -1.77
C LEU A 97 10.89 -19.09 -0.96
N LEU A 98 9.83 -19.54 -0.27
CA LEU A 98 9.84 -20.70 0.62
C LEU A 98 9.26 -21.96 -0.02
N GLY A 99 8.69 -21.83 -1.22
CA GLY A 99 8.15 -22.93 -1.98
C GLY A 99 9.22 -23.94 -2.38
N PRO A 100 8.83 -25.20 -2.65
CA PRO A 100 9.78 -26.20 -3.12
C PRO A 100 10.46 -25.70 -4.39
N SER A 101 11.80 -25.65 -4.37
CA SER A 101 12.61 -25.26 -5.53
C SER A 101 12.18 -26.11 -6.73
N LYS A 102 11.55 -25.49 -7.73
CA LYS A 102 11.31 -26.13 -9.02
C LYS A 102 12.68 -26.50 -9.59
N ARG A 103 13.09 -27.76 -9.41
CA ARG A 103 14.31 -28.29 -10.04
C ARG A 103 14.17 -28.02 -11.53
N ARG A 104 14.98 -27.10 -12.06
CA ARG A 104 15.09 -26.91 -13.52
C ARG A 104 15.52 -28.27 -14.07
N ALA A 105 14.64 -28.88 -14.87
CA ALA A 105 14.96 -30.13 -15.54
C ALA A 105 16.28 -29.92 -16.31
N SER A 106 17.30 -30.68 -15.94
CA SER A 106 18.59 -30.66 -16.62
C SER A 106 18.34 -30.96 -18.10
N PRO A 107 18.85 -30.17 -19.05
CA PRO A 107 18.69 -30.49 -20.45
C PRO A 107 19.34 -31.85 -20.70
N LYS A 108 18.58 -32.81 -21.23
CA LYS A 108 19.13 -34.07 -21.71
C LYS A 108 20.19 -33.72 -22.76
N ARG A 109 21.46 -34.01 -22.45
CA ARG A 109 22.52 -34.00 -23.47
C ARG A 109 22.15 -35.05 -24.51
N ALA A 110 21.94 -34.59 -25.74
CA ALA A 110 21.82 -35.42 -26.93
C ALA A 110 23.20 -35.96 -27.33
#